data_AF-A0A2E9B4T1-F1
#
_entry.id   AF-A0A2E9B4T1-F1
#
_cell.length_a   1.000
_cell.length_b   1.000
_cell.length_c   1.000
_cell.angle_alpha   90.00
_cell.angle_beta   90.00
_cell.angle_gamma   90.00
#
_symmetry.space_group_name_H-M   'P 1'
#
loop_
_entity.id
_entity.type
_entity.pdbx_description
1 polymer ?
#
loop_
_entity_poly.entity_id
_entity_poly.type
_entity_poly.pdbx_seq_one_letter_code
_entity_poly.pdbx_strand_id
1 'polypeptide(L)'
;MISQLLKLFGVNNITKLALVFLVFSLSGIIALYASDILTTFMLRFIDNNILILILRVVSIFVLYQVIIIITAIPFGQFSYFVSYQRKFIKKIKLLF
;
A
#
# COMPACT_ATOMS: atom_id res chain seq x y z
N MET A 1 8.19 -6.37 23.89
CA MET A 1 8.14 -5.33 22.82
C MET A 1 8.21 -5.96 21.42
N ILE A 2 9.31 -6.59 21.00
CA ILE A 2 9.42 -7.21 19.65
C ILE A 2 8.43 -8.37 19.44
N SER A 3 8.14 -9.15 20.49
CA SER A 3 7.14 -10.22 20.45
C SER A 3 5.71 -9.74 20.14
N GLN A 4 5.37 -8.49 20.49
CA GLN A 4 4.06 -7.90 20.18
C GLN A 4 3.97 -7.51 18.70
N LEU A 5 5.05 -6.98 18.11
CA LEU A 5 5.14 -6.67 16.68
C LEU A 5 5.00 -7.94 15.83
N LEU A 6 5.70 -9.01 16.21
CA LEU A 6 5.58 -10.32 15.54
C LEU A 6 4.14 -10.84 15.54
N LYS A 7 3.41 -10.70 16.66
CA LYS A 7 1.98 -11.07 16.73
C LYS A 7 1.09 -10.16 15.88
N LEU A 8 1.34 -8.84 15.89
CA LEU A 8 0.57 -7.84 15.12
C LEU A 8 0.63 -8.09 13.62
N PHE A 9 1.83 -8.38 13.11
CA PHE A 9 2.04 -8.71 11.72
C PHE A 9 1.80 -10.19 11.40
N GLY A 10 1.59 -11.05 12.41
CA GLY A 10 1.37 -12.49 12.21
C GLY A 10 2.59 -13.20 11.63
N VAL A 11 3.79 -12.78 12.03
CA VAL A 11 5.06 -13.26 11.52
C VAL A 11 5.84 -13.95 12.64
N ASN A 12 6.36 -15.16 12.38
CA ASN A 12 7.05 -15.94 13.42
C ASN A 12 8.53 -15.57 13.60
N ASN A 13 9.13 -14.82 12.67
CA ASN A 13 10.57 -14.52 12.66
C ASN A 13 10.85 -13.03 12.38
N ILE A 14 11.86 -12.49 13.06
CA ILE A 14 12.30 -11.09 12.95
C ILE A 14 12.77 -10.77 11.53
N THR A 15 13.40 -11.72 10.83
CA THR A 15 13.84 -11.55 9.44
C THR A 15 12.67 -11.30 8.49
N LYS A 16 11.57 -12.04 8.64
CA LYS A 16 10.34 -11.84 7.86
C LYS A 16 9.67 -10.51 8.21
N LEU A 17 9.73 -10.07 9.46
CA LEU A 17 9.21 -8.76 9.89
C LEU A 17 9.99 -7.61 9.23
N ALA A 18 11.32 -7.69 9.22
CA ALA A 18 12.18 -6.72 8.54
C ALA A 18 11.88 -6.67 7.04
N LEU A 19 11.65 -7.82 6.42
CA LEU A 19 11.26 -7.95 5.01
C LEU A 19 9.93 -7.27 4.71
N VAL A 20 8.93 -7.46 5.57
CA VAL A 20 7.63 -6.80 5.46
C VAL A 20 7.78 -5.28 5.54
N PHE A 21 8.57 -4.77 6.49
CA PHE A 21 8.84 -3.33 6.59
C PHE A 21 9.58 -2.79 5.36
N LEU A 22 10.53 -3.55 4.82
CA LEU A 22 11.26 -3.17 3.61
C LEU A 22 10.32 -3.04 2.40
N VAL A 23 9.44 -4.03 2.21
CA VAL A 23 8.39 -4.00 1.16
C VAL A 23 7.45 -2.81 1.36
N PHE A 24 7.06 -2.53 2.60
CA PHE A 24 6.23 -1.37 2.93
C PHE A 24 6.91 -0.02 2.62
N SER A 25 8.18 0.12 2.96
CA SER A 25 8.94 1.34 2.65
C SER A 25 9.11 1.53 1.14
N LEU A 26 9.46 0.48 0.39
CA LEU A 26 9.59 0.54 -1.07
C LEU A 26 8.25 0.87 -1.73
N SER A 27 7.18 0.19 -1.34
CA SER A 27 5.84 0.45 -1.90
C SER A 27 5.36 1.87 -1.60
N GLY A 28 5.66 2.42 -0.43
CA GLY A 28 5.34 3.81 -0.08
C GLY A 28 6.01 4.83 -1.00
N ILE A 29 7.31 4.68 -1.27
CA ILE A 29 8.06 5.57 -2.18
C ILE A 29 7.50 5.48 -3.60
N ILE A 30 7.25 4.27 -4.10
CA ILE A 30 6.72 4.05 -5.45
C ILE A 30 5.29 4.60 -5.56
N ALA A 31 4.45 4.45 -4.53
CA ALA A 31 3.09 4.97 -4.52
C ALA A 31 3.04 6.49 -4.55
N LEU A 32 3.96 7.16 -3.85
CA LEU A 32 4.07 8.62 -3.89
C LEU A 32 4.43 9.11 -5.29
N TYR A 33 5.42 8.48 -5.93
CA TYR A 33 5.83 8.84 -7.29
C TYR A 33 4.74 8.57 -8.32
N ALA A 34 4.08 7.41 -8.25
CA ALA A 34 2.95 7.06 -9.11
C ALA A 34 1.77 8.04 -8.95
N SER A 35 1.49 8.46 -7.71
CA SER A 35 0.48 9.47 -7.43
C SER A 35 0.82 10.84 -8.01
N ASP A 36 2.09 11.24 -8.00
CA ASP A 36 2.53 12.52 -8.56
C ASP A 36 2.35 12.57 -10.08
N ILE A 37 2.67 11.47 -10.77
CA ILE A 37 2.42 11.30 -12.22
C ILE A 37 0.92 11.44 -12.53
N LEU A 38 0.06 10.76 -11.75
CA LEU A 38 -1.39 10.86 -11.93
C LEU A 38 -1.92 12.27 -11.65
N THR A 39 -1.41 12.93 -10.60
CA THR A 39 -1.80 14.29 -10.24
C THR A 39 -1.43 15.28 -11.35
N THR A 40 -0.24 15.14 -11.93
CA THR A 40 0.23 15.95 -13.07
C THR A 40 -0.63 15.74 -14.31
N PHE A 41 -1.10 14.50 -14.55
CA PHE A 41 -2.03 14.22 -15.63
C PHE A 41 -3.42 14.83 -15.37
N MET A 42 -3.93 14.75 -14.14
CA MET A 42 -5.23 15.30 -13.72
C MET A 42 -5.27 16.83 -13.75
N LEU A 43 -4.16 17.50 -13.44
CA LEU A 43 -4.00 18.97 -13.53
C LEU A 43 -4.29 19.53 -14.93
N ARG A 44 -4.24 18.70 -15.99
CA ARG A 44 -4.62 19.12 -17.36
C ARG A 44 -6.13 19.23 -17.57
N PHE A 45 -6.93 18.61 -16.71
CA PHE A 45 -8.38 18.48 -16.87
C PHE A 45 -9.17 19.15 -15.73
N ILE A 46 -8.53 19.44 -14.61
CA ILE A 46 -9.17 19.94 -13.38
C ILE A 46 -8.36 21.14 -12.89
N ASP A 47 -9.01 22.31 -12.75
CA ASP A 47 -8.39 23.54 -12.22
C ASP A 47 -8.61 23.74 -10.70
N ASN A 48 -9.31 22.81 -10.05
CA ASN A 48 -9.61 22.93 -8.62
C ASN A 48 -8.56 22.21 -7.75
N ASN A 49 -7.66 22.99 -7.14
CA ASN A 49 -6.58 22.48 -6.28
C ASN A 49 -7.06 21.59 -5.13
N ILE A 50 -8.23 21.85 -4.54
CA ILE A 50 -8.76 21.06 -3.42
C ILE A 50 -9.20 19.68 -3.93
N LEU A 51 -9.88 19.65 -5.08
CA LEU A 51 -10.34 18.40 -5.69
C LEU A 51 -9.14 17.53 -6.09
N ILE A 52 -8.09 18.13 -6.65
CA ILE A 52 -6.85 17.44 -7.01
C ILE A 52 -6.17 16.84 -5.78
N LEU A 53 -6.12 17.55 -4.66
CA LEU A 53 -5.54 17.03 -3.42
C LEU A 53 -6.34 15.83 -2.88
N ILE A 54 -7.67 15.89 -2.93
CA ILE A 54 -8.54 14.76 -2.53
C ILE A 54 -8.31 13.56 -3.46
N LEU A 55 -8.31 13.77 -4.78
CA LEU A 55 -8.01 12.71 -5.74
C LEU A 55 -6.61 12.13 -5.53
N ARG A 56 -5.62 12.96 -5.18
CA ARG A 56 -4.26 12.51 -4.89
C ARG A 56 -4.25 11.53 -3.71
N VAL A 57 -4.90 11.88 -2.60
CA VAL A 57 -4.96 11.01 -1.40
C VAL A 57 -5.69 9.70 -1.71
N VAL A 58 -6.83 9.78 -2.39
CA VAL A 58 -7.59 8.57 -2.81
C VAL A 58 -6.75 7.72 -3.75
N SER A 59 -6.05 8.33 -4.70
CA SER A 59 -5.21 7.64 -5.66
C SER A 59 -4.00 6.98 -4.99
N ILE A 60 -3.34 7.62 -4.02
CA ILE A 60 -2.28 6.98 -3.22
C ILE A 60 -2.84 5.73 -2.56
N PHE A 61 -4.02 5.85 -1.95
CA PHE A 61 -4.65 4.72 -1.27
C PHE A 61 -4.92 3.54 -2.20
N VAL A 62 -5.48 3.79 -3.39
CA VAL A 62 -5.77 2.74 -4.39
C VAL A 62 -4.49 2.17 -5.01
N LEU A 63 -3.56 3.03 -5.44
CA LEU A 63 -2.30 2.61 -6.03
C LEU A 63 -1.47 1.77 -5.07
N TYR A 64 -1.43 2.17 -3.80
CA TYR A 64 -0.67 1.46 -2.77
C TYR A 64 -1.10 0.00 -2.65
N GLN A 65 -2.42 -0.28 -2.75
CA GLN A 65 -2.94 -1.64 -2.73
C GLN A 65 -2.40 -2.51 -3.87
N VAL A 66 -2.09 -1.93 -5.02
CA VAL A 66 -1.51 -2.68 -6.16
C VAL A 66 0.00 -2.77 -6.02
N ILE A 67 0.66 -1.67 -5.69
CA ILE A 67 2.12 -1.56 -5.61
C ILE A 67 2.68 -2.51 -4.56
N ILE A 68 2.00 -2.66 -3.42
CA ILE A 68 2.45 -3.56 -2.35
C ILE A 68 2.54 -5.03 -2.79
N ILE A 69 1.66 -5.46 -3.70
CA ILE A 69 1.71 -6.81 -4.28
C ILE A 69 2.92 -6.93 -5.19
N ILE A 70 3.11 -5.93 -6.06
CA ILE A 70 4.20 -5.90 -7.05
C ILE A 70 5.55 -5.91 -6.33
N THR A 71 5.71 -5.07 -5.31
CA THR A 71 6.94 -4.99 -4.54
C THR A 71 7.17 -6.24 -3.70
N ALA A 72 6.15 -7.03 -3.36
CA ALA A 72 6.30 -8.29 -2.61
C ALA A 72 6.80 -9.47 -3.45
N ILE A 73 6.70 -9.41 -4.78
CA ILE A 73 7.14 -10.46 -5.72
C ILE A 73 8.63 -10.81 -5.55
N PRO A 74 9.58 -9.86 -5.64
CA PRO A 74 11.02 -10.17 -5.55
C PRO A 74 11.45 -10.75 -4.20
N PHE A 75 10.63 -10.56 -3.17
CA PHE A 75 10.93 -10.95 -1.79
C PHE A 75 10.28 -12.26 -1.35
N GLY A 76 9.51 -12.92 -2.23
CA GLY A 76 8.81 -14.18 -1.92
C GLY A 76 7.71 -14.06 -0.85
N GLN A 77 7.32 -12.84 -0.48
CA GLN A 77 6.26 -12.57 0.50
C GLN A 77 4.89 -12.35 -0.15
N PHE A 78 4.73 -12.68 -1.43
CA PHE A 78 3.50 -12.46 -2.20
C PHE A 78 2.25 -13.04 -1.51
N SER A 79 2.29 -14.30 -1.06
CA SER A 79 1.15 -14.93 -0.37
C SER A 79 0.75 -14.19 0.91
N TYR A 80 1.73 -13.64 1.64
CA TYR A 80 1.48 -12.89 2.86
C TYR A 80 0.71 -11.59 2.53
N PHE A 81 1.22 -10.79 1.59
CA PHE A 81 0.59 -9.52 1.22
C PHE A 81 -0.75 -9.69 0.50
N VAL A 82 -0.91 -10.72 -0.32
CA VAL A 82 -2.22 -11.05 -0.92
C VAL A 82 -3.23 -11.45 0.15
N SER A 83 -2.83 -12.23 1.16
CA SER A 83 -3.73 -12.57 2.27
C SER A 83 -4.12 -11.33 3.09
N TYR A 84 -3.16 -10.41 3.29
CA TYR A 84 -3.37 -9.14 3.97
C TYR A 84 -4.36 -8.25 3.21
N GLN A 85 -4.20 -8.11 1.90
CA GLN A 85 -5.09 -7.33 1.06
C GLN A 85 -6.49 -7.96 0.93
N ARG A 86 -6.59 -9.29 0.86
CA ARG A 86 -7.90 -9.97 0.90
C ARG A 86 -8.65 -9.70 2.19
N LYS A 87 -7.97 -9.61 3.34
CA LYS A 87 -8.60 -9.20 4.60
C LYS A 87 -9.10 -7.75 4.52
N PHE A 88 -8.33 -6.86 3.90
CA PHE A 88 -8.73 -5.47 3.69
C PHE A 88 -9.97 -5.36 2.79
N ILE A 89 -9.99 -6.04 1.64
CA ILE A 89 -11.14 -6.07 0.72
C ILE A 89 -12.38 -6.68 1.38
N LYS A 90 -12.22 -7.75 2.17
CA LYS A 90 -13.34 -8.35 2.93
C LYS A 90 -13.97 -7.35 3.91
N LYS A 91 -13.16 -6.49 4.55
CA LYS A 91 -13.67 -5.45 5.44
C LYS A 91 -14.42 -4.36 4.68
N ILE A 92 -13.93 -3.94 3.52
CA ILE A 92 -14.66 -2.99 2.64
C ILE A 92 -15.99 -3.60 2.19
N LYS A 93 -15.99 -4.86 1.77
CA LYS A 93 -17.22 -5.56 1.35
C LYS A 93 -18.25 -5.70 2.47
N LEU A 94 -17.82 -5.69 3.73
CA LEU A 94 -18.72 -5.73 4.89
C LEU A 94 -19.32 -4.35 5.26
N LEU A 95 -18.73 -3.27 4.75
CA LEU A 95 -19.19 -1.90 4.97
C LEU A 95 -20.22 -1.43 3.93
N PHE A 96 -20.44 -2.22 2.87
CA PHE A 96 -21.33 -1.94 1.75
C PHE A 96 -22.39 -3.04 1.67
#